data_AF-A0A914F5V3-F1
#
_entry.id   AF-A0A914F5V3-F1
#
_cell.length_a   1.000
_cell.length_b   1.000
_cell.length_c   1.000
_cell.angle_alpha   90.00
_cell.angle_beta   90.00
_cell.angle_gamma   90.00
#
_symmetry.space_group_name_H-M   'P 1'
#
loop_
_entity.id
_entity.type
_entity.pdbx_description
1 polymer ?
#
loop_
_entity_poly.entity_id
_entity_poly.type
_entity_poly.pdbx_seq_one_letter_code
_entity_poly.pdbx_strand_id
1 'polypeptide(L)'
;MKAVLCLLVVVGVVFADPDGDFASCCKDKSISETCQPFCNYNSKSDDVVQAFTDGKCSVEGDGPSYYQCLENLKDNTECCKAAGVGADADLAFCLDVCDGTKPLTPDQKYFKCKPYAEGIVSCGQKAH
;
A
#
# COMPACT_ATOMS: atom_id res chain seq x y z
N MET A 1 -29.56 -1.88 -15.39
CA MET A 1 -30.06 -0.66 -16.04
C MET A 1 -29.40 0.55 -15.40
N LYS A 2 -28.69 1.35 -16.20
CA LYS A 2 -28.34 2.78 -16.02
C LYS A 2 -27.35 3.10 -14.88
N ALA A 3 -26.22 3.79 -15.07
CA ALA A 3 -25.72 4.56 -16.20
C ALA A 3 -24.17 4.65 -16.12
N VAL A 4 -23.49 4.29 -17.20
CA VAL A 4 -22.13 4.78 -17.47
C VAL A 4 -22.33 6.19 -18.04
N LEU A 5 -22.22 7.20 -17.18
CA LEU A 5 -22.31 8.60 -17.58
C LEU A 5 -20.95 9.02 -18.15
N CYS A 6 -20.73 8.67 -19.40
CA CYS A 6 -19.74 9.33 -20.23
C CYS A 6 -20.38 10.62 -20.74
N LEU A 7 -19.97 11.78 -20.21
CA LEU A 7 -19.99 13.13 -20.80
C LEU A 7 -19.88 14.17 -19.68
N LEU A 8 -18.71 14.78 -19.52
CA LEU A 8 -18.49 16.21 -19.29
C LEU A 8 -16.97 16.45 -19.18
N VAL A 9 -16.31 16.71 -20.31
CA VAL A 9 -15.03 17.43 -20.30
C VAL A 9 -15.36 18.90 -20.10
N VAL A 10 -15.37 19.36 -18.85
CA VAL A 10 -15.40 20.79 -18.51
C VAL A 10 -14.86 20.97 -17.09
N VAL A 11 -13.66 21.57 -17.01
CA VAL A 11 -12.88 21.88 -15.80
C VAL A 11 -12.25 20.66 -15.14
N GLY A 12 -10.91 20.62 -15.07
CA GLY A 12 -10.10 19.50 -14.60
C GLY A 12 -10.33 19.13 -13.14
N VAL A 13 -11.38 18.35 -12.87
CA VAL A 13 -11.54 17.61 -11.62
C VAL A 13 -11.05 16.20 -11.91
N VAL A 14 -9.78 15.95 -11.59
CA VAL A 14 -9.27 14.58 -11.47
C VAL A 14 -9.93 14.02 -10.22
N PHE A 15 -10.90 13.11 -10.39
CA PHE A 15 -11.44 12.36 -9.25
C PHE A 15 -10.34 11.44 -8.74
N ALA A 16 -10.09 11.44 -7.44
CA ALA A 16 -9.13 10.52 -6.83
C ALA A 16 -9.56 9.07 -7.12
N ASP A 17 -8.64 8.28 -7.66
CA ASP A 17 -8.78 6.84 -7.88
C ASP A 17 -7.62 6.14 -7.14
N PRO A 18 -7.76 5.91 -5.82
CA PRO A 18 -6.68 5.33 -5.02
C PRO A 18 -6.21 3.97 -5.55
N ASP A 19 -7.14 3.11 -5.97
CA ASP A 19 -6.82 1.81 -6.53
C ASP A 19 -6.07 1.95 -7.87
N GLY A 20 -6.52 2.87 -8.74
CA GLY A 20 -5.85 3.16 -10.00
C GLY A 20 -4.43 3.70 -9.82
N ASP A 21 -4.22 4.62 -8.88
CA ASP A 21 -2.92 5.21 -8.58
C ASP A 21 -1.97 4.17 -7.96
N PHE A 22 -2.45 3.36 -6.99
CA PHE A 22 -1.65 2.29 -6.39
C PHE A 22 -1.24 1.24 -7.43
N ALA A 23 -2.17 0.77 -8.25
CA ALA A 23 -1.89 -0.18 -9.32
C ALA A 23 -0.92 0.39 -10.36
N SER A 24 -1.02 1.68 -10.69
CA SER A 24 -0.11 2.34 -11.63
C SER A 24 1.30 2.46 -11.06
N CYS A 25 1.42 2.87 -9.80
CA CYS A 25 2.72 2.90 -9.11
C CYS A 25 3.40 1.53 -9.11
N CYS A 26 2.66 0.45 -8.82
CA CYS A 26 3.22 -0.89 -8.85
C CYS A 26 3.76 -1.31 -10.22
N LYS A 27 3.08 -0.92 -11.31
CA LYS A 27 3.57 -1.16 -12.68
C LYS A 27 4.84 -0.37 -12.96
N ASP A 28 4.85 0.92 -12.61
CA ASP A 28 5.99 1.80 -12.83
C ASP A 28 7.24 1.35 -12.06
N LYS A 29 7.04 0.81 -10.85
CA LYS A 29 8.10 0.25 -10.02
C LYS A 29 8.50 -1.18 -10.39
N SER A 30 7.94 -1.74 -11.47
CA SER A 30 8.26 -3.07 -11.98
C SER A 30 8.07 -4.19 -10.95
N ILE A 31 7.03 -4.08 -10.10
CA ILE A 31 6.62 -5.17 -9.23
C ILE A 31 6.19 -6.35 -10.10
N SER A 32 6.60 -7.56 -9.71
CA SER A 32 6.37 -8.78 -10.49
C SER A 32 4.90 -9.00 -10.82
N GLU A 33 4.62 -9.56 -12.01
CA GLU A 33 3.25 -9.80 -12.49
C GLU A 33 2.42 -10.64 -11.51
N THR A 34 3.07 -11.57 -10.80
CA THR A 34 2.45 -12.39 -9.76
C THR A 34 1.92 -11.57 -8.58
N CYS A 35 2.51 -10.40 -8.32
CA CYS A 35 2.19 -9.54 -7.18
C CYS A 35 1.29 -8.36 -7.53
N GLN A 36 1.17 -8.01 -8.81
CA GLN A 36 0.26 -6.98 -9.31
C GLN A 36 -1.19 -7.13 -8.79
N PRO A 37 -1.77 -8.35 -8.64
CA PRO A 37 -3.11 -8.51 -8.09
C PRO A 37 -3.29 -8.01 -6.64
N PHE A 38 -2.20 -7.76 -5.90
CA PHE A 38 -2.23 -7.21 -4.54
C PHE A 38 -2.12 -5.68 -4.51
N CYS A 39 -1.86 -5.03 -5.65
CA CYS A 39 -1.75 -3.57 -5.75
C CYS A 39 -3.11 -2.89 -5.85
N ASN A 40 -3.93 -3.10 -4.82
CA ASN A 40 -5.23 -2.46 -4.61
C ASN A 40 -5.56 -2.48 -3.11
N TYR A 41 -6.35 -1.53 -2.65
CA TYR A 41 -6.73 -1.40 -1.24
C TYR A 41 -7.79 -2.42 -0.79
N ASN A 42 -8.38 -3.17 -1.72
CA ASN A 42 -9.39 -4.19 -1.45
C ASN A 42 -8.78 -5.58 -1.14
N SER A 43 -7.46 -5.73 -1.27
CA SER A 43 -6.76 -6.98 -0.98
C SER A 43 -6.77 -7.28 0.51
N LYS A 44 -7.07 -8.52 0.88
CA LYS A 44 -7.01 -8.95 2.28
C LYS A 44 -5.55 -9.02 2.72
N SER A 45 -5.24 -8.43 3.87
CA SER A 45 -3.90 -8.44 4.44
C SER A 45 -3.34 -9.86 4.61
N ASP A 46 -4.18 -10.83 4.96
CA ASP A 46 -3.79 -12.25 5.07
C ASP A 46 -3.32 -12.83 3.74
N ASP A 47 -4.01 -12.52 2.64
CA ASP A 47 -3.64 -13.01 1.31
C ASP A 47 -2.33 -12.37 0.83
N VAL A 48 -2.14 -11.09 1.10
CA VAL A 48 -0.89 -10.36 0.81
C VAL A 48 0.28 -10.96 1.59
N VAL A 49 0.14 -11.08 2.91
CA VAL A 49 1.18 -11.66 3.78
C VAL A 49 1.50 -13.09 3.36
N GLN A 50 0.50 -13.89 3.01
CA GLN A 50 0.71 -15.25 2.52
C GLN A 50 1.47 -15.28 1.19
N ALA A 51 1.19 -14.35 0.27
CA ALA A 51 1.90 -14.29 -1.01
C ALA A 51 3.41 -14.01 -0.84
N PHE A 52 3.78 -13.12 0.07
CA PHE A 52 5.18 -12.88 0.42
C PHE A 52 5.80 -14.05 1.20
N THR A 53 5.04 -14.66 2.11
CA THR A 53 5.50 -15.81 2.91
C THR A 53 5.75 -17.06 2.06
N ASP A 54 4.89 -17.32 1.08
CA ASP A 54 5.01 -18.43 0.12
C ASP A 54 6.11 -18.20 -0.94
N GLY A 55 6.70 -17.00 -0.98
CA GLY A 55 7.65 -16.61 -2.03
C GLY A 55 7.01 -16.38 -3.41
N LYS A 56 5.68 -16.26 -3.49
CA LYS A 56 4.99 -15.80 -4.71
C LYS A 56 5.33 -14.34 -5.02
N CYS A 57 5.48 -13.56 -3.95
CA CYS A 57 6.03 -12.21 -3.98
C CYS A 57 7.38 -12.17 -3.32
N SER A 58 8.34 -11.52 -3.98
CA SER A 58 9.69 -11.40 -3.46
C SER A 58 9.74 -10.34 -2.35
N VAL A 59 10.16 -10.74 -1.15
CA VAL A 59 10.39 -9.79 -0.04
C VAL A 59 11.48 -8.78 -0.41
N GLU A 60 12.50 -9.20 -1.16
CA GLU A 60 13.62 -8.36 -1.57
C GLU A 60 13.33 -7.55 -2.82
N GLY A 61 12.65 -8.15 -3.80
CA GLY A 61 12.38 -7.53 -5.10
C GLY A 61 11.11 -6.69 -5.14
N ASP A 62 10.01 -7.21 -4.60
CA ASP A 62 8.69 -6.58 -4.72
C ASP A 62 8.35 -5.76 -3.48
N GLY A 63 8.70 -6.27 -2.29
CA GLY A 63 8.31 -5.71 -1.00
C GLY A 63 8.58 -4.21 -0.83
N PRO A 64 9.82 -3.72 -1.01
CA PRO A 64 10.15 -2.31 -0.80
C PRO A 64 9.30 -1.36 -1.64
N SER A 65 9.15 -1.68 -2.94
CA SER A 65 8.37 -0.88 -3.88
C SER A 65 6.87 -1.01 -3.63
N TYR A 66 6.40 -2.20 -3.23
CA TYR A 66 5.00 -2.43 -2.89
C TYR A 66 4.55 -1.50 -1.77
N TYR A 67 5.30 -1.44 -0.66
CA TYR A 67 4.95 -0.58 0.47
C TYR A 67 5.08 0.91 0.15
N GLN A 68 6.07 1.32 -0.67
CA GLN A 68 6.12 2.69 -1.19
C GLN A 68 4.85 3.07 -1.95
N CYS A 69 4.38 2.18 -2.83
CA CYS A 69 3.21 2.42 -3.64
C CYS A 69 1.91 2.37 -2.82
N LEU A 70 1.84 1.49 -1.81
CA LEU A 70 0.72 1.43 -0.87
C LEU A 70 0.52 2.77 -0.15
N GLU A 71 1.62 3.44 0.22
CA GLU A 71 1.61 4.75 0.87
C GLU A 71 1.58 5.93 -0.12
N ASN A 72 1.33 5.67 -1.40
CA ASN A 72 1.26 6.66 -2.47
C ASN A 72 2.49 7.58 -2.54
N LEU A 73 3.68 7.02 -2.28
CA LEU A 73 4.95 7.76 -2.27
C LEU A 73 5.01 8.95 -1.29
N LYS A 74 4.14 8.96 -0.28
CA LYS A 74 4.01 10.04 0.72
C LYS A 74 4.38 9.52 2.12
N ASP A 75 4.74 10.44 3.00
CA ASP A 75 4.92 10.13 4.42
C ASP A 75 3.56 10.20 5.12
N ASN A 76 3.02 9.04 5.49
CA ASN A 76 1.76 8.90 6.22
C ASN A 76 1.99 8.54 7.71
N THR A 77 3.21 8.70 8.22
CA THR A 77 3.58 8.32 9.60
C THR A 77 2.65 8.92 10.65
N GLU A 78 2.24 10.18 10.49
CA GLU A 78 1.32 10.83 11.45
C GLU A 78 -0.10 10.24 11.40
N CYS A 79 -0.59 9.87 10.21
CA CYS A 79 -1.85 9.13 10.07
C CYS A 79 -1.74 7.76 10.75
N CYS A 80 -0.66 7.03 10.49
CA CYS A 80 -0.42 5.72 11.07
C CYS A 80 -0.32 5.75 12.60
N LYS A 81 0.37 6.75 13.17
CA LYS A 81 0.39 6.97 14.63
C LYS A 81 -1.01 7.19 15.18
N ALA A 82 -1.83 8.01 14.52
CA ALA A 82 -3.22 8.24 14.92
C ALA A 82 -4.08 6.97 14.80
N ALA A 83 -3.75 6.07 13.87
CA ALA A 83 -4.37 4.75 13.71
C ALA A 83 -3.80 3.68 14.68
N GLY A 84 -2.87 4.02 15.56
CA GLY A 84 -2.28 3.12 16.56
C GLY A 84 -1.15 2.23 16.05
N VAL A 85 -0.64 2.46 14.84
CA VAL A 85 0.51 1.74 14.29
C VAL A 85 1.74 2.03 15.13
N GLY A 86 2.44 0.98 15.57
CA GLY A 86 3.64 1.12 16.40
C GLY A 86 3.39 1.59 17.83
N ALA A 87 2.14 1.53 18.32
CA ALA A 87 1.82 1.80 19.73
C ALA A 87 2.42 0.77 20.69
N ASP A 88 2.68 -0.45 20.22
CA ASP A 88 3.50 -1.44 20.93
C ASP A 88 4.99 -1.12 20.70
N ALA A 89 5.75 -0.98 21.78
CA ALA A 89 7.17 -0.68 21.74
C ALA A 89 7.98 -1.72 20.95
N ASP A 90 7.58 -2.99 20.99
CA ASP A 90 8.25 -4.06 20.26
C ASP A 90 7.92 -4.04 18.76
N LEU A 91 6.90 -3.29 18.35
CA LEU A 91 6.45 -3.13 16.97
C LEU A 91 6.51 -1.67 16.46
N ALA A 92 7.25 -0.80 17.15
CA ALA A 92 7.42 0.60 16.74
C ALA A 92 7.98 0.74 15.31
N PHE A 93 8.79 -0.23 14.87
CA PHE A 93 9.34 -0.30 13.51
C PHE A 93 8.26 -0.43 12.41
N CYS A 94 7.02 -0.78 12.75
CA CYS A 94 5.93 -0.83 11.76
C CYS A 94 5.56 0.55 11.21
N LEU A 95 5.97 1.63 11.89
CA LEU A 95 5.84 2.98 11.34
C LEU A 95 6.71 3.22 10.12
N ASP A 96 7.79 2.46 9.92
CA ASP A 96 8.61 2.56 8.71
C ASP A 96 7.78 2.26 7.45
N VAL A 97 6.79 1.35 7.57
CA VAL A 97 5.92 0.96 6.45
C VAL A 97 5.08 2.13 5.95
N CYS A 98 4.80 3.09 6.83
CA CYS A 98 3.98 4.27 6.53
C CYS A 98 4.76 5.41 5.86
N ASP A 99 6.08 5.31 5.75
CA ASP A 99 6.91 6.28 5.06
C ASP A 99 7.12 5.83 3.60
N GLY A 100 6.18 6.17 2.73
CA GLY A 100 6.25 5.88 1.30
C GLY A 100 7.32 6.66 0.55
N THR A 101 7.95 7.67 1.16
CA THR A 101 8.92 8.54 0.47
C THR A 101 10.23 7.83 0.13
N LYS A 102 10.50 6.69 0.79
CA LYS A 102 11.71 5.88 0.61
C LYS A 102 11.40 4.38 0.61
N PRO A 103 12.16 3.56 -0.12
CA PRO A 103 11.96 2.12 -0.10
C PRO A 103 12.33 1.57 1.28
N LEU A 104 11.54 0.62 1.77
CA LEU A 104 11.91 -0.14 2.95
C LEU A 104 13.17 -0.95 2.68
N THR A 105 14.02 -1.09 3.69
CA THR A 105 15.05 -2.13 3.67
C THR A 105 14.34 -3.49 3.75
N PRO A 106 14.52 -4.40 2.78
CA PRO A 106 13.89 -5.72 2.82
C PRO A 106 14.20 -6.46 4.12
N ASP A 107 13.15 -6.86 4.85
CA ASP A 107 13.27 -7.61 6.10
C ASP A 107 11.96 -8.32 6.42
N GLN A 108 12.03 -9.60 6.78
CA GLN A 108 10.84 -10.39 7.15
C GLN A 108 10.18 -9.92 8.45
N LYS A 109 10.85 -9.09 9.27
CA LYS A 109 10.27 -8.51 10.48
C LYS A 109 8.96 -7.75 10.20
N TYR A 110 8.81 -7.17 9.01
CA TYR A 110 7.61 -6.40 8.64
C TYR A 110 6.35 -7.26 8.54
N PHE A 111 6.47 -8.60 8.44
CA PHE A 111 5.31 -9.50 8.58
C PHE A 111 4.64 -9.43 9.96
N LYS A 112 5.40 -9.05 11.00
CA LYS A 112 4.86 -8.83 12.35
C LYS A 112 3.95 -7.59 12.42
N CYS A 113 3.94 -6.73 11.41
CA CYS A 113 3.06 -5.57 11.31
C CYS A 113 1.63 -5.92 10.89
N LYS A 114 1.34 -7.22 10.64
CA LYS A 114 -0.01 -7.70 10.32
C LYS A 114 -1.12 -7.14 11.24
N PRO A 115 -0.97 -7.05 12.58
CA PRO A 115 -2.00 -6.47 13.45
C PRO A 115 -2.34 -5.00 13.14
N TYR A 116 -1.45 -4.28 12.47
CA TYR A 116 -1.60 -2.88 12.07
C TYR A 116 -2.01 -2.71 10.61
N ALA A 117 -2.20 -3.80 9.86
CA ALA A 117 -2.42 -3.75 8.42
C ALA A 117 -3.61 -2.86 8.02
N GLU A 118 -4.73 -2.92 8.75
CA GLU A 118 -5.91 -2.08 8.46
C GLU A 118 -5.60 -0.58 8.61
N GLY A 119 -4.84 -0.21 9.65
CA GLY A 119 -4.44 1.18 9.90
C GLY A 119 -3.50 1.71 8.83
N ILE A 120 -2.49 0.91 8.45
CA ILE A 120 -1.53 1.21 7.38
C ILE A 120 -2.27 1.39 6.05
N VAL A 121 -3.05 0.39 5.63
CA VAL A 121 -3.81 0.40 4.37
C VAL A 121 -4.77 1.59 4.31
N SER A 122 -5.48 1.89 5.40
CA SER A 122 -6.40 3.03 5.44
C SER A 122 -5.69 4.38 5.29
N CYS A 123 -4.48 4.51 5.84
CA CYS A 123 -3.69 5.73 5.72
C CYS A 123 -3.14 5.92 4.31
N GLY A 124 -2.57 4.87 3.71
CA GLY A 124 -2.17 4.89 2.30
C GLY A 124 -3.32 5.27 1.37
N GLN A 125 -4.51 4.67 1.56
CA GLN A 125 -5.68 4.95 0.73
C GLN A 125 -6.16 6.40 0.80
N LYS A 126 -5.99 7.07 1.96
CA LYS A 126 -6.35 8.48 2.16
C LYS A 126 -5.33 9.45 1.56
N ALA A 127 -4.19 8.95 1.09
CA ALA A 127 -3.11 9.77 0.59
C ALA A 127 -3.30 10.22 -0.88
N HIS A 128 -4.48 9.99 -1.48
CA HIS A 128 -4.83 10.38 -2.86
C HIS A 128 -5.78 11.58 -2.86
#